data_AF-A0A7X7H5L9-F1
#
_entry.id   AF-A0A7X7H5L9-F1
#
_cell.length_a   1.000
_cell.length_b   1.000
_cell.length_c   1.000
_cell.angle_alpha   90.00
_cell.angle_beta   90.00
_cell.angle_gamma   90.00
#
_symmetry.space_group_name_H-M   'P 1'
#
loop_
_entity.id
_entity.type
_entity.pdbx_description
1 polymer ?
#
loop_
_entity_poly.entity_id
_entity_poly.type
_entity_poly.pdbx_seq_one_letter_code
_entity_poly.pdbx_strand_id
1 'polypeptide(L)'
;MESFARALSVLAIPLGIINMFGGIVSGIWLAILGEWGLIGYGILALVVSGMGIGLAMMPGMIFAAPAALMLEKGNKFGGYFFGFLGSLYTIGVLVAWCVLVLLYYTKQANHDSIIPVLIWSYGIATGPITWLAQKDLQGGNEYAMVSTFFIQVAYLLTILGILFIGMSLLNVLILFGVIMAIGLVVQFSMAYLSEKSHSYY
;
A
#
# COMPACT_ATOMS: atom_id res chain seq x y z
N MET A 1 20.00 9.06 6.53
CA MET A 1 19.08 9.38 5.41
C MET A 1 19.60 8.85 4.10
N GLU A 2 20.83 9.18 3.70
CA GLU A 2 21.39 8.76 2.41
C GLU A 2 21.45 7.23 2.20
N SER A 3 21.86 6.48 3.23
CA SER A 3 21.86 5.01 3.18
C SER A 3 20.45 4.39 3.08
N PHE A 4 19.45 4.99 3.75
CA PHE A 4 18.06 4.54 3.70
C PHE A 4 17.41 4.88 2.34
N ALA A 5 17.62 6.11 1.85
CA ALA A 5 17.18 6.53 0.52
C ALA A 5 17.82 5.67 -0.58
N ARG A 6 19.11 5.32 -0.42
CA ARG A 6 19.81 4.40 -1.33
C ARG A 6 19.19 3.00 -1.26
N ALA A 7 18.89 2.47 -0.08
CA ALA A 7 18.20 1.18 0.05
C ALA A 7 16.81 1.18 -0.61
N LEU A 8 16.02 2.25 -0.42
CA LEU A 8 14.72 2.43 -1.08
C LEU A 8 14.88 2.49 -2.61
N SER A 9 15.87 3.23 -3.12
CA SER A 9 16.12 3.34 -4.56
C SER A 9 16.51 2.00 -5.19
N VAL A 10 17.28 1.17 -4.48
CA VAL A 10 17.70 -0.16 -4.94
C VAL A 10 16.50 -1.11 -4.99
N LEU A 11 15.59 -1.05 -4.02
CA LEU A 11 14.38 -1.87 -3.99
C LEU A 11 13.27 -1.33 -4.93
N ALA A 12 13.26 -0.04 -5.22
CA ALA A 12 12.30 0.56 -6.14
C ALA A 12 12.45 0.03 -7.58
N ILE A 13 13.66 -0.34 -8.01
CA ILE A 13 13.93 -0.90 -9.34
C ILE A 13 13.20 -2.25 -9.55
N PRO A 14 13.44 -3.30 -8.74
CA PRO A 14 12.74 -4.57 -8.90
C PRO A 14 11.24 -4.43 -8.66
N LEU A 15 10.80 -3.57 -7.72
CA LEU A 15 9.38 -3.27 -7.55
C LEU A 15 8.77 -2.63 -8.80
N GLY A 16 9.47 -1.69 -9.44
CA GLY A 16 9.04 -1.07 -10.69
C GLY A 16 8.87 -2.10 -11.81
N ILE A 17 9.81 -3.04 -11.94
CA ILE A 17 9.73 -4.15 -12.90
C ILE A 17 8.51 -5.02 -12.61
N ILE A 18 8.29 -5.41 -11.35
CA ILE A 18 7.13 -6.23 -10.96
C ILE A 18 5.81 -5.46 -11.18
N ASN A 19 5.76 -4.17 -10.86
CA ASN A 19 4.57 -3.35 -11.09
C ASN A 19 4.24 -3.23 -12.58
N MET A 20 5.25 -3.14 -13.44
CA MET A 20 5.07 -3.00 -14.89
C MET A 20 4.72 -4.33 -15.57
N PHE A 21 5.47 -5.39 -15.24
CA PHE A 21 5.35 -6.68 -15.93
C PHE A 21 4.49 -7.69 -15.18
N GLY A 22 4.36 -7.59 -13.86
CA GLY A 22 3.64 -8.56 -13.04
C GLY A 22 2.20 -8.72 -13.50
N GLY A 23 1.48 -7.61 -13.70
CA GLY A 23 0.10 -7.65 -14.22
C GLY A 23 0.01 -8.23 -15.64
N ILE A 24 0.90 -7.84 -16.55
CA ILE A 24 0.88 -8.31 -17.95
C ILE A 24 1.19 -9.81 -18.03
N VAL A 25 2.29 -10.23 -17.39
CA VAL A 25 2.76 -11.62 -17.41
C VAL A 25 1.74 -12.54 -16.74
N SER A 26 1.22 -12.16 -15.58
CA SER A 26 0.19 -12.95 -14.90
C SER A 26 -1.14 -12.96 -15.66
N GLY A 27 -1.55 -11.84 -16.26
CA GLY A 27 -2.76 -11.78 -17.09
C GLY A 27 -2.68 -12.70 -18.31
N ILE A 28 -1.55 -12.69 -19.03
CA ILE A 28 -1.32 -13.61 -20.16
C ILE A 28 -1.32 -15.07 -19.68
N TRP A 29 -0.68 -15.34 -18.54
CA TRP A 29 -0.65 -16.70 -17.98
C TRP A 29 -2.07 -17.18 -17.62
N LEU A 30 -2.85 -16.36 -16.91
CA LEU A 30 -4.26 -16.68 -16.59
C LEU A 30 -5.09 -16.89 -17.86
N ALA A 31 -4.85 -16.13 -18.92
CA ALA A 31 -5.56 -16.27 -20.19
C ALA A 31 -5.27 -17.63 -20.84
N ILE A 32 -4.01 -18.08 -20.81
CA ILE A 32 -3.60 -19.41 -21.30
C ILE A 32 -4.26 -20.53 -20.48
N LEU A 33 -4.39 -20.34 -19.16
CA LEU A 33 -5.07 -21.29 -18.27
C LEU A 33 -6.60 -21.26 -18.40
N GLY A 34 -7.16 -20.36 -19.21
CA GLY A 34 -8.61 -20.23 -19.40
C GLY A 34 -9.33 -19.48 -18.27
N GLU A 35 -8.60 -18.86 -17.34
CA GLU A 35 -9.11 -18.16 -16.15
C GLU A 35 -9.59 -16.73 -16.49
N TRP A 36 -10.36 -16.58 -17.58
CA TRP A 36 -10.82 -15.30 -18.11
C TRP A 36 -11.71 -14.52 -17.13
N GLY A 37 -12.44 -15.24 -16.26
CA GLY A 37 -13.24 -14.63 -15.20
C GLY A 37 -12.37 -13.80 -14.24
N LEU A 38 -11.24 -14.36 -13.79
CA LEU A 38 -10.31 -13.68 -12.87
C LEU A 38 -9.69 -12.44 -13.50
N ILE A 39 -9.40 -12.49 -14.80
CA ILE A 39 -8.91 -11.33 -15.55
C ILE A 39 -9.99 -10.25 -15.62
N GLY A 40 -11.21 -10.61 -16.01
CA GLY A 40 -12.34 -9.67 -16.13
C GLY A 40 -12.66 -8.98 -14.80
N TYR A 41 -12.77 -9.75 -13.71
CA TYR A 41 -12.96 -9.18 -12.38
C TYR A 41 -11.78 -8.29 -11.95
N GLY A 42 -10.56 -8.63 -12.36
CA GLY A 42 -9.37 -7.84 -12.06
C GLY A 42 -9.38 -6.47 -12.72
N ILE A 43 -9.70 -6.44 -14.01
CA ILE A 43 -9.82 -5.20 -14.77
C ILE A 43 -10.94 -4.33 -14.18
N LEU A 44 -12.10 -4.93 -13.88
CA LEU A 44 -13.23 -4.22 -13.28
C LEU A 44 -12.85 -3.67 -11.90
N ALA A 45 -12.18 -4.48 -11.07
CA ALA A 45 -11.68 -4.04 -9.77
C ALA A 45 -10.70 -2.88 -9.90
N LEU A 46 -9.76 -2.89 -10.84
CA LEU A 46 -8.83 -1.78 -11.08
C LEU A 46 -9.55 -0.46 -11.40
N VAL A 47 -10.62 -0.51 -12.20
CA VAL A 47 -11.42 0.69 -12.55
C VAL A 47 -12.18 1.22 -11.35
N VAL A 48 -12.84 0.34 -10.58
CA VAL A 48 -13.73 0.74 -9.48
C VAL A 48 -12.95 1.10 -8.21
N SER A 49 -11.83 0.45 -7.95
CA SER A 49 -11.05 0.58 -6.72
C SER A 49 -10.36 1.92 -6.57
N GLY A 50 -9.94 2.58 -7.66
CA GLY A 50 -9.36 3.92 -7.56
C GLY A 50 -10.32 4.92 -6.88
N MET A 51 -11.60 4.87 -7.25
CA MET A 51 -12.65 5.65 -6.58
C MET A 51 -13.02 5.06 -5.22
N GLY A 52 -13.17 3.73 -5.13
CA GLY A 52 -13.56 3.05 -3.90
C GLY A 52 -12.60 3.29 -2.73
N ILE A 53 -11.29 3.17 -2.97
CA ILE A 53 -10.25 3.42 -1.96
C ILE A 53 -10.22 4.90 -1.59
N GLY A 54 -10.28 5.81 -2.57
CA GLY A 54 -10.32 7.24 -2.31
C GLY A 54 -11.52 7.63 -1.41
N LEU A 55 -12.70 7.09 -1.70
CA LEU A 55 -13.90 7.31 -0.88
C LEU A 55 -13.74 6.70 0.52
N ALA A 56 -13.19 5.49 0.62
CA ALA A 56 -12.93 4.82 1.90
C ALA A 56 -11.90 5.55 2.78
N MET A 57 -11.01 6.34 2.18
CA MET A 57 -10.03 7.17 2.89
C MET A 57 -10.61 8.49 3.41
N MET A 58 -11.75 8.98 2.89
CA MET A 58 -12.34 10.26 3.31
C MET A 58 -12.65 10.38 4.81
N PRO A 59 -13.17 9.34 5.51
CA PRO A 59 -13.39 9.45 6.95
C PRO A 59 -12.10 9.73 7.74
N GLY A 60 -10.93 9.35 7.21
CA GLY A 60 -9.64 9.69 7.81
C GLY A 60 -9.37 11.21 7.86
N MET A 61 -9.98 11.98 6.97
CA MET A 61 -9.86 13.45 6.96
C MET A 61 -10.51 14.12 8.17
N ILE A 62 -11.40 13.43 8.89
CA ILE A 62 -11.98 13.93 10.15
C ILE A 62 -10.88 14.22 11.17
N PHE A 63 -9.75 13.52 11.10
CA PHE A 63 -8.59 13.76 11.96
C PHE A 63 -7.68 14.90 11.46
N ALA A 64 -7.80 15.34 10.20
CA ALA A 64 -6.95 16.39 9.64
C ALA A 64 -7.27 17.77 10.20
N ALA A 65 -8.56 18.12 10.32
CA ALA A 65 -8.99 19.40 10.88
C ALA A 65 -8.53 19.63 12.34
N PRO A 66 -8.74 18.69 13.30
CA PRO A 66 -8.24 18.86 14.66
C PRO A 66 -6.71 18.83 14.73
N ALA A 67 -6.03 18.08 13.85
CA ALA A 67 -4.57 18.13 13.76
C ALA A 67 -4.07 19.53 13.39
N ALA A 68 -4.62 20.13 12.33
CA ALA A 68 -4.25 21.47 11.87
C ALA A 68 -4.49 22.53 12.95
N LEU A 69 -5.69 22.54 13.55
CA LEU A 69 -6.05 23.51 14.59
C LEU A 69 -5.16 23.42 15.84
N MET A 70 -4.70 22.23 16.22
CA MET A 70 -3.80 22.06 17.37
C MET A 70 -2.38 22.51 17.04
N LEU A 71 -1.90 22.25 15.81
CA LEU A 71 -0.60 22.74 15.34
C LEU A 71 -0.56 24.27 15.26
N GLU A 72 -1.61 24.90 14.73
CA GLU A 72 -1.73 26.36 14.66
C GLU A 72 -1.71 27.01 16.05
N LYS A 73 -2.29 26.34 17.06
CA LYS A 73 -2.27 26.78 18.47
C LYS A 73 -0.95 26.50 19.18
N GLY A 74 0.06 25.97 18.48
CA GLY A 74 1.36 25.61 19.05
C GLY A 74 1.36 24.30 19.86
N ASN A 75 0.23 23.58 19.94
CA ASN A 75 0.14 22.29 20.61
C ASN A 75 0.61 21.16 19.66
N LYS A 76 1.94 21.03 19.55
CA LYS A 76 2.59 20.02 18.71
C LYS A 76 2.17 18.59 19.05
N PHE A 77 2.04 18.27 20.34
CA PHE A 77 1.65 16.94 20.80
C PHE A 77 0.26 16.55 20.30
N GLY A 78 -0.72 17.43 20.47
CA GLY A 78 -2.09 17.20 19.98
C GLY A 78 -2.16 17.09 18.47
N GLY A 79 -1.40 17.94 17.75
CA GLY A 79 -1.28 17.89 16.30
C GLY A 79 -0.78 16.55 15.78
N TYR A 80 0.35 16.06 16.30
CA TYR A 80 0.90 14.77 15.90
C TYR A 80 0.02 13.59 16.31
N PHE A 81 -0.68 13.66 17.44
CA PHE A 81 -1.59 12.60 17.88
C PHE A 81 -2.75 12.41 16.90
N PHE A 82 -3.41 13.50 16.48
CA PHE A 82 -4.48 13.42 15.48
C PHE A 82 -3.94 13.05 14.08
N GLY A 83 -2.76 13.56 13.70
CA GLY A 83 -2.08 13.14 12.47
C GLY A 83 -1.78 11.63 12.46
N PHE A 84 -1.35 11.08 13.60
CA PHE A 84 -1.11 9.65 13.78
C PHE A 84 -2.39 8.82 13.66
N LEU A 85 -3.50 9.25 14.27
CA LEU A 85 -4.80 8.59 14.11
C LEU A 85 -5.27 8.57 12.66
N GLY A 86 -5.12 9.70 11.94
CA GLY A 86 -5.42 9.77 10.51
C GLY A 86 -4.56 8.82 9.69
N SER A 87 -3.25 8.77 9.96
CA SER A 87 -2.32 7.87 9.27
C SER A 87 -2.62 6.39 9.56
N LEU A 88 -2.96 6.04 10.81
CA LEU A 88 -3.41 4.69 11.18
C LEU A 88 -4.69 4.29 10.45
N TYR A 89 -5.67 5.20 10.34
CA TYR A 89 -6.90 4.94 9.61
C TYR A 89 -6.61 4.64 8.14
N THR A 90 -5.81 5.50 7.48
CA THR A 90 -5.41 5.30 6.09
C THR A 90 -4.71 3.97 5.88
N ILE A 91 -3.71 3.64 6.72
CA ILE A 91 -3.02 2.35 6.65
C ILE A 91 -4.00 1.19 6.83
N GLY A 92 -4.94 1.30 7.77
CA GLY A 92 -5.97 0.29 8.01
C GLY A 92 -6.83 0.03 6.78
N VAL A 93 -7.29 1.08 6.10
CA VAL A 93 -8.07 0.97 4.84
C VAL A 93 -7.26 0.29 3.74
N LEU A 94 -5.99 0.68 3.57
CA LEU A 94 -5.13 0.11 2.55
C LEU A 94 -4.82 -1.38 2.81
N VAL A 95 -4.50 -1.73 4.05
CA VAL A 95 -4.30 -3.13 4.47
C VAL A 95 -5.56 -3.95 4.26
N ALA A 96 -6.72 -3.42 4.67
CA ALA A 96 -8.00 -4.10 4.47
C ALA A 96 -8.27 -4.36 2.98
N TRP A 97 -8.05 -3.37 2.11
CA TRP A 97 -8.16 -3.55 0.66
C TRP A 97 -7.23 -4.64 0.13
N CYS A 98 -5.94 -4.58 0.47
CA CYS A 98 -4.96 -5.57 0.02
C CYS A 98 -5.33 -7.00 0.46
N VAL A 99 -5.75 -7.16 1.71
CA VAL A 99 -6.16 -8.46 2.26
C VAL A 99 -7.46 -8.95 1.62
N LEU A 100 -8.44 -8.08 1.38
CA LEU A 100 -9.68 -8.43 0.68
C LEU A 100 -9.41 -8.93 -0.74
N VAL A 101 -8.58 -8.21 -1.50
CA VAL A 101 -8.16 -8.62 -2.85
C VAL A 101 -7.44 -9.96 -2.78
N LEU A 102 -6.44 -10.11 -1.90
CA LEU A 102 -5.70 -11.37 -1.74
C LEU A 102 -6.63 -12.56 -1.45
N LEU A 103 -7.55 -12.40 -0.50
CA LEU A 103 -8.49 -13.44 -0.10
C LEU A 103 -9.45 -13.81 -1.23
N TYR A 104 -9.98 -12.83 -1.95
CA TYR A 104 -10.87 -13.06 -3.07
C TYR A 104 -10.21 -13.93 -4.15
N TYR A 105 -9.00 -13.56 -4.56
CA TYR A 105 -8.25 -14.25 -5.61
C TYR A 105 -7.75 -15.62 -5.17
N THR A 106 -7.17 -15.73 -3.96
CA THR A 106 -6.66 -17.01 -3.44
C THR A 106 -7.77 -18.05 -3.30
N LYS A 107 -9.01 -17.66 -2.96
CA LYS A 107 -10.15 -18.58 -2.89
C LYS A 107 -10.58 -19.17 -4.23
N GLN A 108 -10.28 -18.48 -5.33
CA GLN A 108 -10.61 -18.92 -6.69
C GLN A 108 -9.41 -19.56 -7.39
N ALA A 109 -8.25 -19.60 -6.73
CA ALA A 109 -7.05 -20.18 -7.31
C ALA A 109 -7.13 -21.72 -7.31
N ASN A 110 -6.71 -22.29 -8.43
CA ASN A 110 -6.49 -23.72 -8.61
C ASN A 110 -5.00 -24.04 -8.42
N HIS A 111 -4.65 -25.33 -8.33
CA HIS A 111 -3.26 -25.76 -8.12
C HIS A 111 -2.32 -25.24 -9.21
N ASP A 112 -2.78 -25.21 -10.47
CA ASP A 112 -2.01 -24.74 -11.63
C ASP A 112 -2.04 -23.21 -11.80
N SER A 113 -2.99 -22.52 -11.16
CA SER A 113 -3.18 -21.07 -11.30
C SER A 113 -2.73 -20.27 -10.08
N ILE A 114 -2.32 -20.90 -8.97
CA ILE A 114 -1.97 -20.18 -7.72
C ILE A 114 -0.90 -19.10 -7.91
N ILE A 115 0.17 -19.40 -8.66
CA ILE A 115 1.26 -18.45 -8.91
C ILE A 115 0.77 -17.24 -9.72
N PRO A 116 0.20 -17.42 -10.94
CA PRO A 116 -0.29 -16.28 -11.70
C PRO A 116 -1.44 -15.55 -11.01
N VAL A 117 -2.30 -16.23 -10.24
CA VAL A 117 -3.36 -15.58 -9.45
C VAL A 117 -2.79 -14.65 -8.38
N LEU A 118 -1.76 -15.06 -7.64
CA LEU A 118 -1.13 -14.23 -6.61
C LEU A 118 -0.42 -13.00 -7.18
N ILE A 119 0.24 -13.16 -8.34
CA ILE A 119 0.88 -12.04 -9.04
C ILE A 119 -0.18 -11.08 -9.62
N TRP A 120 -1.29 -11.62 -10.14
CA TRP A 120 -2.41 -10.82 -10.63
C TRP A 120 -3.08 -10.03 -9.50
N SER A 121 -3.33 -10.68 -8.35
CA SER A 121 -3.93 -10.03 -7.19
C SER A 121 -3.06 -8.92 -6.62
N TYR A 122 -1.73 -9.07 -6.69
CA TYR A 122 -0.78 -7.99 -6.36
C TYR A 122 -0.98 -6.76 -7.24
N GLY A 123 -1.07 -6.94 -8.56
CA GLY A 123 -1.28 -5.84 -9.50
C GLY A 123 -2.60 -5.10 -9.23
N ILE A 124 -3.66 -5.86 -8.96
CA ILE A 124 -4.99 -5.31 -8.64
C ILE A 124 -4.99 -4.56 -7.31
N ALA A 125 -4.32 -5.11 -6.30
CA ALA A 125 -4.28 -4.50 -4.98
C ALA A 125 -3.44 -3.21 -4.99
N THR A 126 -2.28 -3.23 -5.63
CA THR A 126 -1.27 -2.16 -5.53
C THR A 126 -1.39 -1.08 -6.61
N GLY A 127 -1.95 -1.39 -7.78
CA GLY A 127 -2.13 -0.44 -8.89
C GLY A 127 -2.92 0.82 -8.49
N PRO A 128 -4.14 0.69 -7.94
CA PRO A 128 -4.97 1.83 -7.52
C PRO A 128 -4.32 2.67 -6.41
N ILE A 129 -3.64 2.00 -5.47
CA ILE A 129 -2.92 2.65 -4.37
C ILE A 129 -1.75 3.48 -4.93
N THR A 130 -1.00 2.91 -5.88
CA THR A 130 0.11 3.60 -6.54
C THR A 130 -0.36 4.81 -7.33
N TRP A 131 -1.48 4.69 -8.04
CA TRP A 131 -2.10 5.81 -8.75
C TRP A 131 -2.56 6.92 -7.80
N LEU A 132 -3.17 6.56 -6.66
CA LEU A 132 -3.60 7.54 -5.66
C LEU A 132 -2.40 8.24 -5.03
N ALA A 133 -1.35 7.50 -4.68
CA ALA A 133 -0.12 8.07 -4.12
C ALA A 133 0.61 9.01 -5.10
N GLN A 134 0.56 8.72 -6.41
CA GLN A 134 1.09 9.64 -7.43
C GLN A 134 0.30 10.95 -7.48
N LYS A 135 -1.03 10.91 -7.32
CA LYS A 135 -1.85 12.12 -7.24
C LYS A 135 -1.57 12.91 -5.98
N ASP A 136 -1.42 12.24 -4.85
CA ASP A 136 -1.04 12.86 -3.58
C ASP A 136 0.33 13.52 -3.66
N LEU A 137 1.30 12.88 -4.33
CA LEU A 137 2.62 13.44 -4.58
C LEU A 137 2.55 14.73 -5.44
N GLN A 138 1.73 14.74 -6.49
CA GLN A 138 1.49 15.95 -7.29
C GLN A 138 0.84 17.08 -6.47
N GLY A 139 0.07 16.74 -5.44
CA GLY A 139 -0.48 17.67 -4.45
C GLY A 139 0.49 18.06 -3.33
N GLY A 140 1.73 17.58 -3.33
CA GLY A 140 2.77 17.89 -2.33
C GLY A 140 2.83 16.94 -1.13
N ASN A 141 2.09 15.83 -1.14
CA ASN A 141 2.11 14.82 -0.07
C ASN A 141 3.07 13.65 -0.43
N GLU A 142 4.35 13.81 -0.09
CA GLU A 142 5.39 12.80 -0.34
C GLU A 142 5.23 11.53 0.54
N TYR A 143 4.50 11.63 1.66
CA TYR A 143 4.33 10.53 2.61
C TYR A 143 3.50 9.37 2.04
N ALA A 144 2.60 9.66 1.10
CA ALA A 144 1.78 8.65 0.43
C ALA A 144 2.63 7.62 -0.35
N MET A 145 3.71 8.07 -0.98
CA MET A 145 4.64 7.19 -1.71
C MET A 145 5.38 6.22 -0.78
N VAL A 146 5.73 6.68 0.42
CA VAL A 146 6.37 5.83 1.44
C VAL A 146 5.41 4.71 1.85
N SER A 147 4.17 5.04 2.20
CA SER A 147 3.17 4.02 2.58
C SER A 147 2.92 3.00 1.47
N THR A 148 2.88 3.44 0.22
CA THR A 148 2.70 2.59 -0.97
C THR A 148 3.85 1.60 -1.13
N PHE A 149 5.09 2.05 -0.96
CA PHE A 149 6.27 1.19 -1.00
C PHE A 149 6.17 0.06 0.03
N PHE A 150 5.83 0.38 1.28
CA PHE A 150 5.71 -0.63 2.34
C PHE A 150 4.55 -1.61 2.08
N ILE A 151 3.45 -1.16 1.48
CA ILE A 151 2.36 -2.04 1.03
C ILE A 151 2.83 -3.02 -0.04
N GLN A 152 3.55 -2.55 -1.05
CA GLN A 152 4.09 -3.41 -2.11
C GLN A 152 5.02 -4.47 -1.53
N VAL A 153 5.92 -4.08 -0.63
CA VAL A 153 6.82 -5.02 0.08
C VAL A 153 6.04 -6.02 0.92
N ALA A 154 5.05 -5.56 1.70
CA ALA A 154 4.22 -6.44 2.54
C ALA A 154 3.45 -7.47 1.69
N TYR A 155 2.90 -7.04 0.57
CA TYR A 155 2.15 -7.89 -0.33
C TYR A 155 3.06 -8.94 -0.98
N LEU A 156 4.24 -8.55 -1.47
CA LEU A 156 5.19 -9.50 -2.06
C LEU A 156 5.70 -10.53 -1.05
N LEU A 157 6.04 -10.09 0.16
CA LEU A 157 6.44 -11.00 1.24
C LEU A 157 5.30 -11.95 1.63
N THR A 158 4.05 -11.49 1.55
CA THR A 158 2.87 -12.34 1.74
C THR A 158 2.76 -13.40 0.66
N ILE A 159 2.95 -13.05 -0.62
CA ILE A 159 2.96 -14.02 -1.72
C ILE A 159 4.02 -15.09 -1.49
N LEU A 160 5.25 -14.69 -1.16
CA LEU A 160 6.33 -15.62 -0.85
C LEU A 160 5.97 -16.50 0.35
N GLY A 161 5.41 -15.92 1.41
CA GLY A 161 4.95 -16.64 2.58
C GLY A 161 3.87 -17.68 2.28
N ILE A 162 2.92 -17.36 1.40
CA ILE A 162 1.88 -18.30 0.95
C ILE A 162 2.52 -19.44 0.13
N LEU A 163 3.40 -19.12 -0.82
CA LEU A 163 3.99 -20.11 -1.73
C LEU A 163 4.96 -21.09 -1.04
N PHE A 164 5.79 -20.60 -0.11
CA PHE A 164 6.84 -21.42 0.50
C PHE A 164 6.46 -22.02 1.85
N ILE A 165 5.57 -21.37 2.60
CA ILE A 165 5.30 -21.70 4.02
C ILE A 165 3.81 -22.03 4.24
N GLY A 166 2.93 -21.75 3.29
CA GLY A 166 1.48 -21.99 3.46
C GLY A 166 0.86 -21.06 4.52
N MET A 167 1.23 -19.79 4.48
CA MET A 167 0.87 -18.79 5.49
C MET A 167 -0.66 -18.68 5.73
N SER A 168 -1.08 -18.74 7.00
CA SER A 168 -2.48 -18.53 7.40
C SER A 168 -2.88 -17.05 7.36
N LEU A 169 -4.19 -16.76 7.31
CA LEU A 169 -4.70 -15.38 7.30
C LEU A 169 -4.21 -14.54 8.49
N LEU A 170 -4.11 -15.13 9.68
CA LEU A 170 -3.60 -14.43 10.85
C LEU A 170 -2.14 -13.99 10.64
N ASN A 171 -1.31 -14.86 10.08
CA ASN A 171 0.10 -14.54 9.81
C ASN A 171 0.23 -13.47 8.71
N VAL A 172 -0.67 -13.47 7.72
CA VAL A 172 -0.75 -12.40 6.72
C VAL A 172 -1.05 -11.06 7.39
N LEU A 173 -2.06 -11.01 8.26
CA LEU A 173 -2.42 -9.78 8.97
C LEU A 173 -1.29 -9.27 9.88
N ILE A 174 -0.60 -10.17 10.58
CA ILE A 174 0.56 -9.83 11.40
C ILE A 174 1.69 -9.27 10.53
N LEU A 175 1.98 -9.90 9.39
CA LEU A 175 3.04 -9.45 8.48
C LEU A 175 2.74 -8.06 7.92
N PHE A 176 1.52 -7.82 7.43
CA PHE A 176 1.08 -6.49 7.01
C PHE A 176 1.19 -5.48 8.17
N GLY A 177 0.70 -5.83 9.36
CA GLY A 177 0.78 -4.97 10.53
C GLY A 177 2.20 -4.55 10.90
N VAL A 178 3.13 -5.50 10.95
CA VAL A 178 4.54 -5.24 11.28
C VAL A 178 5.20 -4.35 10.22
N ILE A 179 5.05 -4.69 8.94
CA ILE A 179 5.70 -3.95 7.85
C ILE A 179 5.13 -2.52 7.75
N MET A 180 3.82 -2.37 7.91
CA MET A 180 3.17 -1.06 7.89
C MET A 180 3.50 -0.22 9.11
N ALA A 181 3.68 -0.84 10.29
CA ALA A 181 4.16 -0.13 11.48
C ALA A 181 5.56 0.45 11.25
N ILE A 182 6.46 -0.30 10.62
CA ILE A 182 7.79 0.21 10.22
C ILE A 182 7.63 1.39 9.25
N GLY A 183 6.76 1.24 8.24
CA GLY A 183 6.48 2.32 7.29
C GLY A 183 5.93 3.59 7.93
N LEU A 184 5.13 3.45 8.98
CA LEU A 184 4.61 4.60 9.74
C LEU A 184 5.73 5.28 10.54
N VAL A 185 6.60 4.52 11.21
CA VAL A 185 7.77 5.10 11.91
C VAL A 185 8.66 5.89 10.97
N VAL A 186 8.87 5.40 9.74
CA VAL A 186 9.62 6.10 8.70
C VAL A 186 8.94 7.42 8.30
N GLN A 187 7.63 7.39 8.05
CA GLN A 187 6.86 8.60 7.68
C GLN A 187 6.97 9.70 8.74
N PHE A 188 6.79 9.35 10.01
CA PHE A 188 6.91 10.31 11.11
C PHE A 188 8.35 10.81 11.30
N SER A 189 9.35 9.95 11.07
CA SER A 189 10.77 10.36 11.10
C SER A 189 11.08 11.38 10.00
N MET A 190 10.52 11.21 8.79
CA MET A 190 10.66 12.17 7.70
C MET A 190 9.99 13.50 8.03
N ALA A 191 8.77 13.46 8.57
CA ALA A 191 8.03 14.67 8.97
C ALA A 191 8.81 15.48 10.02
N TYR A 192 9.36 14.81 11.04
CA TYR A 192 10.17 15.46 12.08
C TYR A 192 11.44 16.13 11.53
N LEU A 193 12.12 15.50 10.58
CA LEU A 193 13.32 16.06 9.95
C LEU A 193 12.99 17.27 9.05
N SER A 194 11.87 17.23 8.32
CA SER A 194 11.40 18.33 7.48
C SER A 194 11.13 19.59 8.32
N GLU A 195 10.40 19.44 9.45
CA GLU A 195 10.13 20.55 10.36
C GLU A 195 11.42 21.13 10.95
N LYS A 196 12.38 20.27 11.31
CA LYS A 196 13.68 20.72 11.81
C LYS A 196 14.45 21.52 10.75
N SER A 197 14.44 21.12 9.48
CA SER A 197 15.12 21.87 8.41
C SER A 197 14.51 23.26 8.17
N HIS A 198 13.20 23.41 8.31
CA HIS A 198 12.51 24.70 8.17
C HIS A 198 12.79 25.65 9.33
N SER A 199 13.17 25.15 10.51
CA SER A 199 13.53 25.99 11.67
C SER A 199 14.93 26.60 11.58
N TYR A 200 15.76 26.21 10.62
CA TYR A 200 17.13 26.73 10.42
C TYR A 200 17.23 27.80 9.32
N TYR A 201 16.11 28.15 8.68
CA TYR A 201 15.97 29.26 7.74
C TYR A 201 14.99 30.29 8.29
#